data_AF-H5YDI1-F1
#
_entry.id   AF-H5YDI1-F1
#
_cell.length_a   1.000
_cell.length_b   1.000
_cell.length_c   1.000
_cell.angle_alpha   90.00
_cell.angle_beta   90.00
_cell.angle_gamma   90.00
#
_symmetry.space_group_name_H-M   'P 1'
#
loop_
_entity.id
_entity.type
_entity.pdbx_description
1 polymer ?
#
loop_
_entity_poly.entity_id
_entity_poly.type
_entity_poly.pdbx_seq_one_letter_code
_entity_poly.pdbx_strand_id
1 'polypeptide(L)'
;MFGRKSRVDAQAQIEAIGRSQAMIEFNLDGTIITANKNFLDALGYRLDEIQGKHHSMFVPADQRDGAEYKAFWGALNRGEYQAREFKRIAKGGREVWIEASYNPVLDGNGKTVMVAKIATDITAKKIRSMADASKIAAISRAQAVIEFKLDGTIVTANENFCKALGYSLAEIEGKHHRLFVPQSEHDGSAYRELWAKLNRGEYQSGEYKRIGKGGREVWILASYNPLLDENGKPFGVVKFATDVTAEKLKTADLAGQIAAIDKAQAVIEFNMDGTIITANANFLGALGYSLAEIKGKHHSMFVEPSERDGNGYREFWAALNRGQYQAAEYKRIGKGGKEVYIQASYNPIMDLNGKPFKVVKYATDVTKQVLVRMGNERVRGMMESVAAGSEELNASVREISEAMTKSRDTAMSAVDQVAAADAQAQRLTEAALAMSGIVELINNITGQINLLALNATIESARAGEAGRGFAVVASEVKSLANQAKQATDKIGAEIGSLNGISGDVVTALASIKTAINNVSEYVTSTAAAIEEQSTVTNEMSTSMQRAAAEAAAMAASA
;
A
#
# COMPACT_ATOMS: atom_id res chain seq x y z
N MET A 1 -1.69 -9.99 -115.93
CA MET A 1 -2.58 -9.17 -115.08
C MET A 1 -2.69 -9.66 -113.61
N PHE A 2 -1.93 -10.66 -113.15
CA PHE A 2 -2.10 -11.27 -111.82
C PHE A 2 -1.28 -10.65 -110.65
N GLY A 3 -0.33 -9.74 -110.92
CA GLY A 3 0.54 -9.18 -109.86
C GLY A 3 0.00 -7.97 -109.09
N ARG A 4 -1.11 -7.36 -109.53
CA ARG A 4 -1.63 -6.11 -108.93
C ARG A 4 -2.58 -6.38 -107.75
N LYS A 5 -3.26 -7.53 -107.70
CA LYS A 5 -4.24 -7.88 -106.65
C LYS A 5 -3.54 -8.31 -105.34
N SER A 6 -2.53 -9.17 -105.43
CA SER A 6 -1.77 -9.66 -104.26
C SER A 6 -1.00 -8.58 -103.50
N ARG A 7 -0.52 -7.53 -104.19
CA ARG A 7 0.21 -6.42 -103.57
C ARG A 7 -0.71 -5.45 -102.83
N VAL A 8 -1.95 -5.28 -103.31
CA VAL A 8 -2.99 -4.49 -102.63
C VAL A 8 -3.47 -5.20 -101.37
N ASP A 9 -3.60 -6.53 -101.41
CA ASP A 9 -4.02 -7.33 -100.26
C ASP A 9 -2.96 -7.33 -99.12
N ALA A 10 -1.66 -7.42 -99.45
CA ALA A 10 -0.58 -7.34 -98.46
C ALA A 10 -0.49 -5.95 -97.79
N GLN A 11 -0.65 -4.87 -98.57
CA GLN A 11 -0.65 -3.51 -98.05
C GLN A 11 -1.84 -3.27 -97.10
N ALA A 12 -3.04 -3.74 -97.47
CA ALA A 12 -4.23 -3.62 -96.65
C ALA A 12 -4.11 -4.38 -95.31
N GLN A 13 -3.43 -5.54 -95.29
CA GLN A 13 -3.16 -6.30 -94.07
C GLN A 13 -2.18 -5.57 -93.13
N ILE A 14 -1.09 -5.02 -93.68
CA ILE A 14 -0.12 -4.23 -92.90
C ILE A 14 -0.80 -3.00 -92.31
N GLU A 15 -1.63 -2.32 -93.09
CA GLU A 15 -2.42 -1.18 -92.60
C GLU A 15 -3.40 -1.59 -91.49
N ALA A 16 -4.06 -2.75 -91.61
CA ALA A 16 -4.97 -3.26 -90.58
C ALA A 16 -4.25 -3.54 -89.25
N ILE A 17 -3.06 -4.16 -89.30
CA ILE A 17 -2.22 -4.36 -88.11
C ILE A 17 -1.75 -3.01 -87.57
N GLY A 18 -1.33 -2.11 -88.45
CA GLY A 18 -0.87 -0.77 -88.10
C GLY A 18 -1.92 0.14 -87.47
N ARG A 19 -3.22 -0.20 -87.57
CA ARG A 19 -4.30 0.51 -86.85
C ARG A 19 -4.28 0.23 -85.35
N SER A 20 -3.93 -0.99 -84.93
CA SER A 20 -3.98 -1.39 -83.52
C SER A 20 -2.61 -1.58 -82.87
N GLN A 21 -1.55 -1.75 -83.68
CA GLN A 21 -0.20 -2.01 -83.19
C GLN A 21 0.74 -0.84 -83.49
N ALA A 22 1.76 -0.66 -82.65
CA ALA A 22 2.88 0.24 -82.92
C ALA A 22 3.86 -0.44 -83.88
N MET A 23 4.17 0.20 -85.00
CA MET A 23 5.04 -0.35 -86.04
C MET A 23 6.18 0.61 -86.39
N ILE A 24 7.38 0.07 -86.59
CA ILE A 24 8.57 0.82 -87.02
C ILE A 24 9.47 -0.10 -87.84
N GLU A 25 10.11 0.46 -88.86
CA GLU A 25 10.96 -0.25 -89.80
C GLU A 25 12.39 0.28 -89.73
N PHE A 26 13.34 -0.63 -89.85
CA PHE A 26 14.76 -0.32 -89.77
C PHE A 26 15.53 -0.94 -90.95
N ASN A 27 16.58 -0.24 -91.37
CA ASN A 27 17.66 -0.82 -92.16
C ASN A 27 18.42 -1.87 -91.33
N LEU A 28 19.22 -2.71 -92.00
CA LEU A 28 20.01 -3.77 -91.35
C LEU A 28 21.05 -3.25 -90.36
N ASP A 29 21.43 -1.99 -90.48
CA ASP A 29 22.33 -1.30 -89.56
C ASP A 29 21.61 -0.72 -88.35
N GLY A 30 20.28 -0.85 -88.26
CA GLY A 30 19.44 -0.29 -87.19
C GLY A 30 18.96 1.14 -87.40
N THR A 31 19.24 1.74 -88.57
CA THR A 31 18.75 3.07 -88.94
C THR A 31 17.25 3.04 -89.25
N ILE A 32 16.49 4.00 -88.70
CA ILE A 32 15.03 4.06 -88.80
C ILE A 32 14.60 4.52 -90.20
N ILE A 33 13.79 3.70 -90.87
CA ILE A 33 13.21 3.97 -92.19
C ILE A 33 11.91 4.77 -92.04
N THR A 34 10.97 4.24 -91.27
CA THR A 34 9.65 4.85 -91.03
C THR A 34 9.01 4.29 -89.76
N ALA A 35 8.01 4.97 -89.22
CA ALA A 35 7.20 4.50 -88.09
C ALA A 35 5.75 4.96 -88.23
N ASN A 36 4.82 4.14 -87.76
CA ASN A 36 3.40 4.50 -87.78
C ASN A 36 3.02 5.41 -86.60
N LYS A 37 1.81 5.98 -86.67
CA LYS A 37 1.30 6.88 -85.63
C LYS A 37 1.28 6.25 -84.22
N ASN A 38 0.90 4.99 -84.09
CA ASN A 38 0.85 4.30 -82.80
C ASN A 38 2.23 4.21 -82.13
N PHE A 39 3.29 3.95 -82.91
CA PHE A 39 4.66 3.95 -82.39
C PHE A 39 5.12 5.35 -81.96
N LEU A 40 4.85 6.33 -82.80
CA LEU A 40 5.19 7.74 -82.57
C LEU A 40 4.50 8.28 -81.31
N ASP A 41 3.21 7.99 -81.14
CA ASP A 41 2.43 8.39 -79.98
C ASP A 41 2.93 7.71 -78.69
N ALA A 42 3.19 6.40 -78.72
CA ALA A 42 3.69 5.66 -77.55
C ALA A 42 5.03 6.22 -77.04
N LEU A 43 5.97 6.51 -77.95
CA LEU A 43 7.28 7.05 -77.60
C LEU A 43 7.34 8.58 -77.58
N GLY A 44 6.27 9.28 -77.94
CA GLY A 44 6.15 10.74 -77.90
C GLY A 44 7.03 11.49 -78.89
N TYR A 45 7.42 10.87 -80.00
CA TYR A 45 8.24 11.49 -81.06
C TYR A 45 7.40 11.80 -82.30
N ARG A 46 7.81 12.78 -83.10
CA ARG A 46 7.36 12.91 -84.49
C ARG A 46 8.30 12.14 -85.44
N LEU A 47 7.81 11.77 -86.62
CA LEU A 47 8.60 10.97 -87.57
C LEU A 47 9.89 11.68 -88.00
N ASP A 48 9.83 12.99 -88.28
CA ASP A 48 10.98 13.84 -88.63
C ASP A 48 12.06 13.88 -87.53
N GLU A 49 11.68 13.58 -86.27
CA GLU A 49 12.62 13.57 -85.14
C GLU A 49 13.39 12.26 -85.01
N ILE A 50 12.93 11.17 -85.65
CA ILE A 50 13.51 9.82 -85.49
C ILE A 50 13.97 9.19 -86.81
N GLN A 51 13.39 9.60 -87.94
CA GLN A 51 13.74 9.04 -89.25
C GLN A 51 15.21 9.33 -89.58
N GLY A 52 15.92 8.31 -90.07
CA GLY A 52 17.36 8.39 -90.33
C GLY A 52 18.24 8.33 -89.07
N LYS A 53 17.67 8.29 -87.87
CA LYS A 53 18.42 8.03 -86.63
C LYS A 53 18.50 6.53 -86.35
N HIS A 54 19.45 6.14 -85.51
CA HIS A 54 19.65 4.75 -85.14
C HIS A 54 18.73 4.33 -83.98
N HIS A 55 18.22 3.09 -84.01
CA HIS A 55 17.35 2.49 -82.99
C HIS A 55 17.86 2.67 -81.55
N SER A 56 19.17 2.73 -81.34
CA SER A 56 19.81 2.89 -80.04
C SER A 56 19.30 4.11 -79.25
N MET A 57 18.72 5.12 -79.92
CA MET A 57 18.08 6.25 -79.26
C MET A 57 16.92 5.86 -78.34
N PHE A 58 16.26 4.72 -78.59
CA PHE A 58 15.17 4.21 -77.76
C PHE A 58 15.64 3.24 -76.67
N VAL A 59 16.93 2.93 -76.61
CA VAL A 59 17.48 1.90 -75.72
C VAL A 59 18.07 2.57 -74.48
N PRO A 60 17.86 1.99 -73.27
CA PRO A 60 18.54 2.46 -72.05
C PRO A 60 20.05 2.60 -72.24
N ALA A 61 20.65 3.64 -71.66
CA ALA A 61 22.04 4.03 -71.92
C ALA A 61 23.05 2.94 -71.51
N ASP A 62 22.73 2.16 -70.48
CA ASP A 62 23.50 1.02 -69.98
C ASP A 62 23.47 -0.21 -70.91
N GLN A 63 22.50 -0.28 -71.83
CA GLN A 63 22.29 -1.46 -72.68
C GLN A 63 22.70 -1.23 -74.15
N ARG A 64 22.72 0.02 -74.61
CA ARG A 64 22.84 0.34 -76.06
C ARG A 64 24.19 -0.01 -76.69
N ASP A 65 25.26 -0.15 -75.92
CA ASP A 65 26.62 -0.42 -76.42
C ASP A 65 27.14 -1.83 -76.04
N GLY A 66 26.29 -2.62 -75.37
CA GLY A 66 26.63 -3.94 -74.84
C GLY A 66 26.72 -5.05 -75.89
N ALA A 67 27.37 -6.16 -75.52
CA ALA A 67 27.49 -7.34 -76.37
C ALA A 67 26.12 -7.93 -76.77
N GLU A 68 25.13 -7.88 -75.86
CA GLU A 68 23.77 -8.34 -76.13
C GLU A 68 23.06 -7.51 -77.22
N TYR A 69 23.27 -6.19 -77.23
CA TYR A 69 22.66 -5.33 -78.24
C TYR A 69 23.26 -5.54 -79.63
N LYS A 70 24.57 -5.81 -79.70
CA LYS A 70 25.24 -6.20 -80.95
C LYS A 70 24.77 -7.59 -81.43
N ALA A 71 24.67 -8.55 -80.51
CA ALA A 71 24.17 -9.89 -80.82
C ALA A 71 22.70 -9.85 -81.30
N PHE A 72 21.88 -8.99 -80.71
CA PHE A 72 20.49 -8.76 -81.08
C PHE A 72 20.36 -8.34 -82.56
N TRP A 73 21.10 -7.32 -83.01
CA TRP A 73 21.10 -6.93 -84.42
C TRP A 73 21.76 -7.99 -85.32
N GLY A 74 22.80 -8.66 -84.85
CA GLY A 74 23.42 -9.77 -85.56
C GLY A 74 22.44 -10.91 -85.85
N ALA A 75 21.59 -11.26 -84.90
CA ALA A 75 20.53 -12.26 -85.06
C ALA A 75 19.48 -11.82 -86.10
N LEU A 76 18.99 -10.58 -85.98
CA LEU A 76 18.03 -10.02 -86.94
C LEU A 76 18.58 -10.02 -88.38
N ASN A 77 19.86 -9.68 -88.54
CA ASN A 77 20.52 -9.68 -89.85
C ASN A 77 20.71 -11.07 -90.45
N ARG A 78 20.75 -12.13 -89.63
CA ARG A 78 20.73 -13.54 -90.08
C ARG A 78 19.33 -14.07 -90.38
N GLY A 79 18.28 -13.26 -90.20
CA GLY A 79 16.89 -13.65 -90.42
C GLY A 79 16.20 -14.20 -89.16
N GLU A 80 16.86 -14.18 -88.00
CA GLU A 80 16.29 -14.65 -86.74
C GLU A 80 15.45 -13.53 -86.08
N TYR A 81 14.14 -13.72 -85.93
CA TYR A 81 13.28 -12.75 -85.24
C TYR A 81 13.53 -12.73 -83.72
N GLN A 82 13.15 -11.63 -83.06
CA GLN A 82 13.30 -11.46 -81.62
C GLN A 82 12.00 -10.92 -81.00
N ALA A 83 11.36 -11.72 -80.13
CA ALA A 83 10.09 -11.36 -79.48
C ALA A 83 10.18 -11.49 -77.95
N ARG A 84 9.98 -10.39 -77.22
CA ARG A 84 9.93 -10.33 -75.75
C ARG A 84 9.44 -8.96 -75.25
N GLU A 85 9.34 -8.80 -73.93
CA GLU A 85 9.19 -7.49 -73.31
C GLU A 85 10.51 -6.71 -73.33
N PHE A 86 10.43 -5.42 -73.65
CA PHE A 86 11.57 -4.53 -73.69
C PHE A 86 11.26 -3.22 -72.97
N LYS A 87 12.22 -2.76 -72.18
CA LYS A 87 12.25 -1.39 -71.68
C LYS A 87 12.81 -0.47 -72.76
N ARG A 88 12.12 0.64 -73.04
CA ARG A 88 12.53 1.67 -73.99
C ARG A 88 12.44 3.05 -73.36
N ILE A 89 13.24 3.97 -73.89
CA ILE A 89 13.26 5.36 -73.48
C ILE A 89 12.56 6.18 -74.56
N ALA A 90 11.43 6.76 -74.18
CA ALA A 90 10.65 7.69 -74.96
C ALA A 90 11.23 9.12 -74.85
N LYS A 91 10.66 10.05 -75.61
CA LYS A 91 11.06 11.47 -75.59
C LYS A 91 11.04 12.02 -74.17
N GLY A 92 12.07 12.80 -73.81
CA GLY A 92 12.21 13.40 -72.49
C GLY A 92 12.64 12.42 -71.39
N GLY A 93 13.12 11.22 -71.73
CA GLY A 93 13.62 10.25 -70.75
C GLY A 93 12.54 9.36 -70.11
N ARG A 94 11.29 9.46 -70.56
CA ARG A 94 10.17 8.66 -70.04
C ARG A 94 10.37 7.18 -70.35
N GLU A 95 10.24 6.34 -69.35
CA GLU A 95 10.34 4.88 -69.52
C GLU A 95 9.04 4.33 -70.10
N VAL A 96 9.17 3.47 -71.11
CA VAL A 96 8.06 2.75 -71.75
C VAL A 96 8.39 1.27 -71.79
N TRP A 97 7.47 0.43 -71.34
CA TRP A 97 7.56 -1.01 -71.51
C TRP A 97 6.74 -1.42 -72.72
N ILE A 98 7.37 -2.15 -73.63
CA ILE A 98 6.70 -2.68 -74.81
C ILE A 98 6.84 -4.19 -74.84
N GLU A 99 5.78 -4.88 -75.22
CA GLU A 99 5.86 -6.24 -75.73
C GLU A 99 6.06 -6.11 -77.24
N ALA A 100 7.22 -6.55 -77.75
CA ALA A 100 7.56 -6.32 -79.16
C ALA A 100 8.16 -7.54 -79.82
N SER A 101 7.84 -7.72 -81.11
CA SER A 101 8.55 -8.61 -82.01
C SER A 101 9.28 -7.81 -83.09
N TYR A 102 10.57 -8.04 -83.23
CA TYR A 102 11.43 -7.52 -84.28
C TYR A 102 11.60 -8.61 -85.33
N ASN A 103 11.07 -8.38 -86.53
CA ASN A 103 10.91 -9.39 -87.56
C ASN A 103 11.73 -9.01 -88.80
N PRO A 104 12.79 -9.77 -89.13
CA PRO A 104 13.51 -9.64 -90.39
C PRO A 104 12.57 -9.86 -91.59
N VAL A 105 12.56 -8.94 -92.54
CA VAL A 105 11.86 -9.08 -93.81
C VAL A 105 12.86 -9.59 -94.83
N LEU A 106 12.55 -10.71 -95.47
CA LEU A 106 13.44 -11.40 -96.40
C LEU A 106 13.06 -11.11 -97.87
N ASP A 107 14.04 -11.07 -98.76
CA ASP A 107 13.82 -11.05 -100.21
C ASP A 107 13.47 -12.44 -100.78
N GLY A 108 13.26 -12.51 -102.10
CA GLY A 108 12.93 -13.76 -102.80
C GLY A 108 14.04 -14.83 -102.76
N ASN A 109 15.26 -14.48 -102.33
CA ASN A 109 16.39 -15.39 -102.14
C ASN A 109 16.63 -15.73 -100.66
N GLY A 110 15.75 -15.29 -99.75
CA GLY A 110 15.86 -15.53 -98.31
C GLY A 110 16.85 -14.62 -97.58
N LYS A 111 17.37 -13.57 -98.23
CA LYS A 111 18.28 -12.61 -97.59
C LYS A 111 17.48 -11.51 -96.88
N THR A 112 17.85 -11.19 -95.63
CA THR A 112 17.23 -10.07 -94.90
C THR A 112 17.49 -8.74 -95.61
N VAL A 113 16.43 -7.97 -95.86
CA VAL A 113 16.49 -6.66 -96.51
C VAL A 113 16.16 -5.49 -95.57
N MET A 114 15.33 -5.73 -94.55
CA MET A 114 14.98 -4.75 -93.51
C MET A 114 14.45 -5.48 -92.28
N VAL A 115 14.24 -4.75 -91.18
CA VAL A 115 13.60 -5.28 -89.97
C VAL A 115 12.33 -4.49 -89.69
N ALA A 116 11.20 -5.18 -89.62
CA ALA A 116 9.92 -4.61 -89.21
C ALA A 116 9.62 -5.01 -87.76
N LYS A 117 9.43 -4.02 -86.89
CA LYS A 117 9.03 -4.24 -85.51
C LYS A 117 7.56 -3.95 -85.34
N ILE A 118 6.87 -4.85 -84.63
CA ILE A 118 5.50 -4.67 -84.15
C ILE A 118 5.55 -4.68 -82.62
N ALA A 119 4.85 -3.76 -81.98
CA ALA A 119 4.86 -3.60 -80.54
C ALA A 119 3.50 -3.19 -79.96
N THR A 120 3.25 -3.63 -78.74
CA THR A 120 2.16 -3.15 -77.87
C THR A 120 2.78 -2.46 -76.65
N ASP A 121 2.28 -1.26 -76.30
CA ASP A 121 2.65 -0.59 -75.06
C ASP A 121 1.98 -1.30 -73.87
N ILE A 122 2.80 -1.85 -72.97
CA ILE A 122 2.37 -2.56 -71.77
C ILE A 122 2.75 -1.80 -70.49
N THR A 123 3.13 -0.52 -70.58
CA THR A 123 3.64 0.28 -69.45
C THR A 123 2.68 0.29 -68.26
N ALA A 124 1.41 0.60 -68.49
CA ALA A 124 0.40 0.63 -67.43
C ALA A 124 0.21 -0.75 -66.76
N LYS A 125 0.22 -1.83 -67.56
CA LYS A 125 0.11 -3.21 -67.07
C LYS A 125 1.34 -3.59 -66.23
N LYS A 126 2.55 -3.26 -66.71
CA LYS A 126 3.80 -3.56 -66.01
C LYS A 126 3.91 -2.81 -64.69
N ILE A 127 3.62 -1.51 -64.68
CA ILE A 127 3.63 -0.70 -63.45
C ILE A 127 2.62 -1.25 -62.44
N ARG A 128 1.39 -1.59 -62.86
CA ARG A 128 0.39 -2.19 -61.97
C ARG A 128 0.88 -3.52 -61.37
N SER A 129 1.39 -4.42 -62.20
CA SER A 129 1.95 -5.70 -61.74
C SER A 129 3.10 -5.50 -60.74
N MET A 130 4.01 -4.55 -61.00
CA MET A 130 5.09 -4.21 -60.07
C MET A 130 4.57 -3.62 -58.76
N ALA A 131 3.55 -2.76 -58.81
CA ALA A 131 2.94 -2.17 -57.62
C ALA A 131 2.26 -3.23 -56.77
N ASP A 132 1.53 -4.17 -57.38
CA ASP A 132 0.86 -5.26 -56.67
C ASP A 132 1.86 -6.23 -56.04
N ALA A 133 2.91 -6.61 -56.77
CA ALA A 133 4.02 -7.40 -56.22
C ALA A 133 4.70 -6.69 -55.03
N SER A 134 4.87 -5.37 -55.12
CA SER A 134 5.48 -4.57 -54.05
C SER A 134 4.60 -4.50 -52.80
N LYS A 135 3.27 -4.39 -52.95
CA LYS A 135 2.33 -4.44 -51.83
C LYS A 135 2.35 -5.79 -51.12
N ILE A 136 2.35 -6.90 -51.88
CA ILE A 136 2.46 -8.26 -51.32
C ILE A 136 3.76 -8.40 -50.55
N ALA A 137 4.88 -7.94 -51.12
CA ALA A 137 6.17 -7.95 -50.44
C ALA A 137 6.16 -7.11 -49.14
N ALA A 138 5.48 -5.94 -49.13
CA ALA A 138 5.35 -5.12 -47.94
C ALA A 138 4.54 -5.81 -46.83
N ILE A 139 3.43 -6.49 -47.17
CA ILE A 139 2.66 -7.29 -46.22
C ILE A 139 3.50 -8.44 -45.68
N SER A 140 4.20 -9.16 -46.56
CA SER A 140 5.06 -10.28 -46.17
C SER A 140 6.20 -9.87 -45.21
N ARG A 141 6.74 -8.65 -45.35
CA ARG A 141 7.73 -8.12 -44.39
C ARG A 141 7.14 -7.81 -43.02
N ALA A 142 5.88 -7.35 -42.97
CA ALA A 142 5.25 -6.88 -41.74
C ALA A 142 4.53 -7.98 -40.94
N GLN A 143 4.03 -9.03 -41.61
CA GLN A 143 3.17 -10.04 -40.98
C GLN A 143 3.65 -11.46 -41.28
N ALA A 144 3.21 -12.41 -40.45
CA ALA A 144 3.31 -13.82 -40.76
C ALA A 144 2.27 -14.18 -41.83
N VAL A 145 2.71 -14.76 -42.94
CA VAL A 145 1.88 -15.15 -44.08
C VAL A 145 2.04 -16.63 -44.37
N ILE A 146 0.94 -17.33 -44.55
CA ILE A 146 0.90 -18.73 -44.96
C ILE A 146 -0.27 -18.98 -45.91
N GLU A 147 -0.03 -19.80 -46.92
CA GLU A 147 -1.01 -20.17 -47.94
C GLU A 147 -1.36 -21.65 -47.85
N PHE A 148 -2.64 -21.94 -48.09
CA PHE A 148 -3.19 -23.27 -48.09
C PHE A 148 -4.00 -23.55 -49.35
N LYS A 149 -4.06 -24.83 -49.73
CA LYS A 149 -5.14 -25.37 -50.56
C LYS A 149 -6.46 -25.35 -49.79
N LEU A 150 -7.58 -25.53 -50.49
CA LEU A 150 -8.93 -25.57 -49.91
C LEU A 150 -9.16 -26.73 -48.91
N ASP A 151 -8.31 -27.76 -48.95
CA ASP A 151 -8.31 -28.87 -47.98
C ASP A 151 -7.45 -28.59 -46.75
N GLY A 152 -6.79 -27.43 -46.67
CA GLY A 152 -5.89 -27.05 -45.58
C GLY A 152 -4.46 -27.54 -45.70
N THR A 153 -4.06 -28.10 -46.85
CA THR A 153 -2.66 -28.43 -47.16
C THR A 153 -1.85 -27.15 -47.38
N ILE A 154 -0.70 -27.05 -46.73
CA ILE A 154 0.20 -25.90 -46.78
C ILE A 154 0.90 -25.85 -48.15
N VAL A 155 0.80 -24.70 -48.82
CA VAL A 155 1.45 -24.43 -50.11
C VAL A 155 2.78 -23.72 -49.88
N THR A 156 2.76 -22.62 -49.11
CA THR A 156 3.97 -21.87 -48.79
C THR A 156 3.76 -21.05 -47.52
N ALA A 157 4.84 -20.60 -46.90
CA ALA A 157 4.83 -19.69 -45.76
C ALA A 157 6.04 -18.78 -45.80
N ASN A 158 5.87 -17.53 -45.37
CA ASN A 158 6.99 -16.61 -45.28
C ASN A 158 7.84 -16.84 -44.02
N GLU A 159 8.99 -16.16 -43.97
CA GLU A 159 9.94 -16.27 -42.87
C GLU A 159 9.33 -15.86 -41.52
N ASN A 160 8.46 -14.85 -41.50
CA ASN A 160 7.78 -14.39 -40.29
C ASN A 160 6.88 -15.49 -39.68
N PHE A 161 6.13 -16.22 -40.50
CA PHE A 161 5.32 -17.34 -40.04
C PHE A 161 6.19 -18.49 -39.50
N CYS A 162 7.23 -18.83 -40.26
CA CYS A 162 8.21 -19.85 -39.89
C CYS A 162 8.85 -19.55 -38.53
N LYS A 163 9.33 -18.31 -38.34
CA LYS A 163 9.90 -17.84 -37.06
C LYS A 163 8.89 -17.90 -35.92
N ALA A 164 7.68 -17.39 -36.12
CA ALA A 164 6.64 -17.36 -35.07
C ALA A 164 6.34 -18.77 -34.53
N LEU A 165 6.18 -19.76 -35.41
CA LEU A 165 5.89 -21.15 -35.00
C LEU A 165 7.14 -22.02 -34.80
N GLY A 166 8.33 -21.54 -35.13
CA GLY A 166 9.60 -22.25 -34.94
C GLY A 166 9.84 -23.39 -35.92
N TYR A 167 9.21 -23.37 -37.09
CA TYR A 167 9.43 -24.35 -38.16
C TYR A 167 10.16 -23.70 -39.34
N SER A 168 10.92 -24.47 -40.10
CA SER A 168 11.33 -24.10 -41.45
C SER A 168 10.23 -24.41 -42.46
N LEU A 169 10.23 -23.73 -43.63
CA LEU A 169 9.25 -23.99 -44.69
C LEU A 169 9.27 -25.46 -45.13
N ALA A 170 10.46 -26.03 -45.32
CA ALA A 170 10.64 -27.42 -45.73
C ALA A 170 10.03 -28.44 -44.74
N GLU A 171 9.88 -28.07 -43.47
CA GLU A 171 9.25 -28.93 -42.46
C GLU A 171 7.73 -28.90 -42.50
N ILE A 172 7.11 -27.90 -43.13
CA ILE A 172 5.66 -27.66 -43.06
C ILE A 172 4.99 -27.69 -44.42
N GLU A 173 5.72 -27.43 -45.51
CA GLU A 173 5.19 -27.50 -46.88
C GLU A 173 4.61 -28.89 -47.17
N GLY A 174 3.44 -28.93 -47.80
CA GLY A 174 2.71 -30.17 -48.07
C GLY A 174 2.04 -30.82 -46.85
N LYS A 175 2.27 -30.33 -45.62
CA LYS A 175 1.55 -30.79 -44.43
C LYS A 175 0.22 -30.07 -44.28
N HIS A 176 -0.67 -30.61 -43.46
CA HIS A 176 -1.99 -30.03 -43.23
C HIS A 176 -1.98 -29.04 -42.06
N HIS A 177 -2.74 -27.94 -42.16
CA HIS A 177 -2.87 -26.86 -41.17
C HIS A 177 -3.07 -27.35 -39.72
N ARG A 178 -3.75 -28.48 -39.54
CA ARG A 178 -3.94 -29.17 -38.24
C ARG A 178 -2.65 -29.34 -37.44
N LEU A 179 -1.48 -29.42 -38.09
CA LEU A 179 -0.18 -29.43 -37.45
C LEU A 179 -0.02 -28.33 -36.39
N PHE A 180 -0.59 -27.16 -36.63
CA PHE A 180 -0.47 -25.99 -35.75
C PHE A 180 -1.61 -25.84 -34.75
N VAL A 181 -2.62 -26.71 -34.76
CA VAL A 181 -3.80 -26.54 -33.92
C VAL A 181 -3.61 -27.35 -32.62
N PRO A 182 -4.24 -27.02 -31.48
CA PRO A 182 -4.26 -27.90 -30.32
C PRO A 182 -5.04 -29.19 -30.60
N GLN A 183 -4.55 -30.35 -30.14
CA GLN A 183 -5.17 -31.66 -30.43
C GLN A 183 -6.65 -31.73 -30.01
N SER A 184 -7.03 -31.07 -28.92
CA SER A 184 -8.41 -30.98 -28.44
C SER A 184 -9.36 -30.26 -29.40
N GLU A 185 -8.84 -29.46 -30.33
CA GLU A 185 -9.63 -28.68 -31.29
C GLU A 185 -9.62 -29.30 -32.70
N HIS A 186 -8.67 -30.19 -33.03
CA HIS A 186 -8.47 -30.73 -34.38
C HIS A 186 -9.73 -31.39 -34.96
N ASP A 187 -10.37 -32.23 -34.14
CA ASP A 187 -11.53 -33.03 -34.55
C ASP A 187 -12.87 -32.37 -34.19
N GLY A 188 -12.82 -31.15 -33.66
CA GLY A 188 -13.98 -30.37 -33.26
C GLY A 188 -14.86 -29.94 -34.45
N SER A 189 -16.16 -29.78 -34.20
CA SER A 189 -17.10 -29.22 -35.18
C SER A 189 -16.70 -27.81 -35.64
N ALA A 190 -16.17 -26.99 -34.73
CA ALA A 190 -15.68 -25.64 -35.03
C ALA A 190 -14.53 -25.62 -36.06
N TYR A 191 -13.62 -26.60 -35.99
CA TYR A 191 -12.51 -26.70 -36.93
C TYR A 191 -12.99 -27.09 -38.34
N ARG A 192 -13.97 -28.00 -38.42
CA ARG A 192 -14.60 -28.38 -39.70
C ARG A 192 -15.38 -27.21 -40.31
N GLU A 193 -16.12 -26.48 -39.49
CA GLU A 193 -16.89 -25.32 -39.95
C GLU A 193 -15.99 -24.18 -40.46
N LEU A 194 -14.82 -23.97 -39.86
CA LEU A 194 -13.82 -23.01 -40.35
C LEU A 194 -13.48 -23.28 -41.83
N TRP A 195 -13.11 -24.52 -42.18
CA TRP A 195 -12.77 -24.86 -43.57
C TRP A 195 -13.99 -24.85 -44.50
N ALA A 196 -15.17 -25.24 -44.00
CA ALA A 196 -16.41 -25.14 -44.76
C ALA A 196 -16.73 -23.68 -45.15
N LYS A 197 -16.56 -22.73 -44.23
CA LYS A 197 -16.70 -21.28 -44.48
C LYS A 197 -15.71 -20.78 -45.52
N LEU A 198 -14.43 -21.10 -45.35
CA LEU A 198 -13.39 -20.69 -46.29
C LEU A 198 -13.65 -21.22 -47.71
N ASN A 199 -14.16 -22.45 -47.84
CA ASN A 199 -14.52 -23.05 -49.12
C ASN A 199 -15.80 -22.45 -49.75
N ARG A 200 -16.58 -21.68 -49.00
CA ARG A 200 -17.68 -20.84 -49.51
C ARG A 200 -17.25 -19.41 -49.84
N GLY A 201 -15.97 -19.07 -49.66
CA GLY A 201 -15.45 -17.72 -49.87
C GLY A 201 -15.61 -16.79 -48.67
N GLU A 202 -16.07 -17.29 -47.53
CA GLU A 202 -16.21 -16.51 -46.30
C GLU A 202 -14.87 -16.43 -45.55
N TYR A 203 -14.36 -15.21 -45.33
CA TYR A 203 -13.17 -15.01 -44.51
C TYR A 203 -13.48 -15.20 -43.02
N GLN A 204 -12.47 -15.54 -42.23
CA GLN A 204 -12.60 -15.65 -40.77
C GLN A 204 -11.42 -15.01 -40.06
N SER A 205 -11.69 -14.20 -39.04
CA SER A 205 -10.68 -13.57 -38.18
C SER A 205 -10.91 -13.85 -36.71
N GLY A 206 -9.84 -13.79 -35.93
CA GLY A 206 -9.90 -13.96 -34.49
C GLY A 206 -8.53 -14.18 -33.87
N GLU A 207 -8.53 -14.39 -32.55
CA GLU A 207 -7.36 -14.82 -31.82
C GLU A 207 -7.38 -16.35 -31.69
N TYR A 208 -6.21 -16.96 -31.89
CA TYR A 208 -6.10 -18.41 -31.87
C TYR A 208 -4.86 -18.86 -31.13
N LYS A 209 -5.02 -19.90 -30.32
CA LYS A 209 -3.91 -20.68 -29.80
C LYS A 209 -3.41 -21.64 -30.88
N ARG A 210 -2.10 -21.65 -31.10
CA ARG A 210 -1.41 -22.54 -32.03
C ARG A 210 -0.24 -23.23 -31.34
N ILE A 211 0.13 -24.37 -31.89
CA ILE A 211 1.21 -25.22 -31.40
C ILE A 211 2.38 -25.10 -32.37
N GLY A 212 3.44 -24.45 -31.91
CA GLY A 212 4.73 -24.37 -32.59
C GLY A 212 5.55 -25.65 -32.42
N LYS A 213 6.73 -25.66 -33.02
CA LYS A 213 7.69 -26.77 -32.93
C LYS A 213 8.04 -27.06 -31.47
N GLY A 214 8.09 -28.35 -31.11
CA GLY A 214 8.37 -28.80 -29.76
C GLY A 214 7.22 -28.61 -28.76
N GLY A 215 5.99 -28.36 -29.24
CA GLY A 215 4.82 -28.20 -28.37
C GLY A 215 4.64 -26.80 -27.79
N ARG A 216 5.44 -25.81 -28.22
CA ARG A 216 5.37 -24.43 -27.73
C ARG A 216 4.02 -23.80 -28.07
N GLU A 217 3.37 -23.22 -27.07
CA GLU A 217 2.14 -22.47 -27.30
C GLU A 217 2.44 -21.10 -27.90
N VAL A 218 1.70 -20.76 -28.96
CA VAL A 218 1.80 -19.48 -29.67
C VAL A 218 0.40 -18.92 -29.82
N TRP A 219 0.17 -17.70 -29.36
CA TRP A 219 -1.07 -16.98 -29.59
C TRP A 219 -0.92 -16.06 -30.78
N ILE A 220 -1.85 -16.15 -31.72
CA ILE A 220 -1.86 -15.33 -32.92
C ILE A 220 -3.18 -14.59 -33.07
N LEU A 221 -3.11 -13.33 -33.46
CA LEU A 221 -4.24 -12.63 -34.07
C LEU A 221 -4.16 -12.86 -35.57
N ALA A 222 -5.15 -13.52 -36.16
CA ALA A 222 -5.08 -13.92 -37.57
C ALA A 222 -6.38 -13.72 -38.33
N SER A 223 -6.25 -13.53 -39.64
CA SER A 223 -7.34 -13.59 -40.62
C SER A 223 -7.03 -14.63 -41.69
N TYR A 224 -7.99 -15.52 -41.95
CA TYR A 224 -7.97 -16.51 -43.01
C TYR A 224 -8.83 -15.99 -44.16
N ASN A 225 -8.24 -15.80 -45.34
CA ASN A 225 -8.85 -15.09 -46.46
C ASN A 225 -8.83 -16.01 -47.70
N PRO A 226 -10.00 -16.45 -48.19
CA PRO A 226 -10.08 -17.21 -49.44
C PRO A 226 -9.57 -16.41 -50.64
N LEU A 227 -8.77 -17.04 -51.49
CA LEU A 227 -8.35 -16.53 -52.79
C LEU A 227 -9.39 -16.94 -53.82
N LEU A 228 -9.98 -15.95 -54.50
CA LEU A 228 -11.10 -16.13 -55.43
C LEU A 228 -10.66 -15.94 -56.88
N ASP A 229 -11.18 -16.76 -57.79
CA ASP A 229 -10.99 -16.56 -59.24
C ASP A 229 -11.91 -15.45 -59.80
N GLU A 230 -11.86 -15.24 -61.12
CA GLU A 230 -12.66 -14.23 -61.82
C GLU A 230 -14.19 -14.44 -61.70
N ASN A 231 -14.62 -15.66 -61.38
CA ASN A 231 -16.02 -16.03 -61.18
C ASN A 231 -16.41 -16.06 -59.68
N GLY A 232 -15.49 -15.65 -58.80
CA GLY A 232 -15.70 -15.66 -57.34
C GLY A 232 -15.55 -17.03 -56.69
N LYS A 233 -15.07 -18.04 -57.41
CA LYS A 233 -14.87 -19.40 -56.86
C LYS A 233 -13.55 -19.46 -56.06
N PRO A 234 -13.58 -19.93 -54.81
CA PRO A 234 -12.35 -20.12 -54.03
C PRO A 234 -11.43 -21.16 -54.67
N PHE A 235 -10.13 -20.87 -54.74
CA PHE A 235 -9.10 -21.80 -55.21
C PHE A 235 -7.95 -22.01 -54.20
N GLY A 236 -7.87 -21.18 -53.15
CA GLY A 236 -6.88 -21.29 -52.08
C GLY A 236 -7.25 -20.41 -50.89
N VAL A 237 -6.41 -20.40 -49.87
CA VAL A 237 -6.59 -19.55 -48.67
C VAL A 237 -5.25 -18.92 -48.31
N VAL A 238 -5.20 -17.61 -48.16
CA VAL A 238 -4.07 -16.90 -47.56
C VAL A 238 -4.42 -16.45 -46.14
N LYS A 239 -3.51 -16.71 -45.20
CA LYS A 239 -3.65 -16.29 -43.82
C LYS A 239 -2.61 -15.25 -43.47
N PHE A 240 -3.07 -14.15 -42.89
CA PHE A 240 -2.22 -13.13 -42.28
C PHE A 240 -2.31 -13.26 -40.76
N ALA A 241 -1.17 -13.21 -40.08
CA ALA A 241 -1.09 -13.36 -38.64
C ALA A 241 -0.05 -12.45 -37.99
N THR A 242 -0.34 -12.05 -36.76
CA THR A 242 0.59 -11.39 -35.84
C THR A 242 0.73 -12.26 -34.60
N ASP A 243 1.96 -12.52 -34.17
CA ASP A 243 2.23 -13.19 -32.90
C ASP A 243 1.94 -12.23 -31.73
N VAL A 244 0.97 -12.58 -30.90
CA VAL A 244 0.54 -11.81 -29.72
C VAL A 244 0.84 -12.55 -28.42
N THR A 245 1.71 -13.57 -28.46
CA THR A 245 2.04 -14.41 -27.30
C THR A 245 2.60 -13.60 -26.14
N ALA A 246 3.56 -12.70 -26.41
CA ALA A 246 4.16 -11.86 -25.37
C ALA A 246 3.13 -10.92 -24.71
N GLU A 247 2.22 -10.36 -25.50
CA GLU A 247 1.15 -9.49 -25.00
C GLU A 247 0.12 -10.27 -24.16
N LYS A 248 -0.26 -11.46 -24.61
CA LYS A 248 -1.16 -12.36 -23.87
C LYS A 248 -0.55 -12.80 -22.53
N LEU A 249 0.73 -13.20 -22.53
CA LEU A 249 1.43 -13.57 -21.30
C LEU A 249 1.54 -12.40 -20.32
N LYS A 250 1.89 -11.21 -20.82
CA LYS A 250 1.92 -9.99 -20.00
C LYS A 250 0.55 -9.67 -19.40
N THR A 251 -0.52 -9.80 -20.20
CA THR A 251 -1.88 -9.56 -19.72
C THR A 251 -2.31 -10.59 -18.66
N ALA A 252 -1.96 -11.86 -18.86
CA ALA A 252 -2.23 -12.93 -17.89
C ALA A 252 -1.44 -12.75 -16.59
N ASP A 253 -0.18 -12.34 -16.66
CA ASP A 253 0.66 -12.01 -15.50
C ASP A 253 0.07 -10.84 -14.69
N LEU A 254 -0.28 -9.74 -15.36
CA LEU A 254 -0.92 -8.59 -14.72
C LEU A 254 -2.26 -8.96 -14.06
N ALA A 255 -3.08 -9.77 -14.73
CA ALA A 255 -4.32 -10.28 -14.16
C ALA A 255 -4.07 -11.17 -12.92
N GLY A 256 -3.03 -12.00 -12.97
CA GLY A 256 -2.61 -12.84 -11.85
C GLY A 256 -2.14 -12.02 -10.64
N GLN A 257 -1.36 -10.95 -10.87
CA GLN A 257 -0.92 -10.04 -9.81
C GLN A 257 -2.10 -9.32 -9.15
N ILE A 258 -3.06 -8.83 -9.93
CA ILE A 258 -4.29 -8.19 -9.40
C ILE A 258 -5.09 -9.20 -8.56
N ALA A 259 -5.25 -10.44 -9.03
CA ALA A 259 -5.95 -11.48 -8.29
C ALA A 259 -5.25 -11.85 -6.97
N ALA A 260 -3.91 -11.86 -6.95
CA ALA A 260 -3.14 -12.09 -5.73
C ALA A 260 -3.34 -10.97 -4.70
N ILE A 261 -3.36 -9.71 -5.13
CA ILE A 261 -3.66 -8.56 -4.27
C ILE A 261 -5.10 -8.63 -3.75
N ASP A 262 -6.06 -8.92 -4.62
CA ASP A 262 -7.47 -9.05 -4.26
C ASP A 262 -7.70 -10.11 -3.17
N LYS A 263 -6.97 -11.22 -3.24
CA LYS A 263 -7.01 -12.29 -2.24
C LYS A 263 -6.42 -11.88 -0.89
N ALA A 264 -5.37 -11.06 -0.89
CA ALA A 264 -4.59 -10.74 0.31
C ALA A 264 -5.03 -9.46 1.04
N GLN A 265 -5.56 -8.47 0.33
CA GLN A 265 -5.84 -7.14 0.86
C GLN A 265 -7.29 -6.72 0.68
N ALA A 266 -7.74 -5.79 1.51
CA ALA A 266 -9.00 -5.09 1.30
C ALA A 266 -8.84 -4.07 0.17
N VAL A 267 -9.66 -4.20 -0.87
CA VAL A 267 -9.62 -3.33 -2.06
C VAL A 267 -10.98 -2.66 -2.25
N ILE A 268 -10.95 -1.36 -2.52
CA ILE A 268 -12.13 -0.57 -2.88
C ILE A 268 -11.76 0.49 -3.91
N GLU A 269 -12.65 0.70 -4.87
CA GLU A 269 -12.47 1.67 -5.94
C GLU A 269 -13.47 2.81 -5.82
N PHE A 270 -13.00 4.03 -6.11
CA PHE A 270 -13.80 5.24 -6.10
C PHE A 270 -13.67 5.99 -7.43
N ASN A 271 -14.75 6.65 -7.82
CA ASN A 271 -14.69 7.76 -8.76
C ASN A 271 -13.87 8.91 -8.15
N MET A 272 -13.43 9.84 -8.99
CA MET A 272 -12.62 10.99 -8.57
C MET A 272 -13.34 11.94 -7.58
N ASP A 273 -14.66 11.88 -7.54
CA ASP A 273 -15.51 12.60 -6.58
C ASP A 273 -15.67 11.89 -5.23
N GLY A 274 -15.08 10.69 -5.06
CA GLY A 274 -15.18 9.87 -3.85
C GLY A 274 -16.37 8.91 -3.80
N THR A 275 -17.15 8.80 -4.87
CA THR A 275 -18.25 7.83 -5.00
C THR A 275 -17.73 6.42 -5.23
N ILE A 276 -18.26 5.44 -4.49
CA ILE A 276 -17.81 4.05 -4.50
C ILE A 276 -18.27 3.32 -5.77
N ILE A 277 -17.32 2.74 -6.51
CA ILE A 277 -17.56 1.94 -7.72
C ILE A 277 -17.77 0.47 -7.35
N THR A 278 -16.81 -0.11 -6.62
CA THR A 278 -16.81 -1.52 -6.21
C THR A 278 -15.89 -1.73 -5.02
N ALA A 279 -16.05 -2.85 -4.31
CA ALA A 279 -15.17 -3.28 -3.24
C ALA A 279 -15.11 -4.81 -3.18
N ASN A 280 -13.97 -5.36 -2.76
CA ASN A 280 -13.79 -6.81 -2.66
C ASN A 280 -14.28 -7.38 -1.32
N ALA A 281 -14.31 -8.71 -1.22
CA ALA A 281 -14.80 -9.41 -0.03
C ALA A 281 -14.01 -9.06 1.25
N ASN A 282 -12.70 -8.84 1.14
CA ASN A 282 -11.85 -8.46 2.26
C ASN A 282 -12.24 -7.10 2.85
N PHE A 283 -12.48 -6.09 2.00
CA PHE A 283 -12.93 -4.77 2.43
C PHE A 283 -14.30 -4.82 3.10
N LEU A 284 -15.23 -5.54 2.46
CA LEU A 284 -16.59 -5.73 2.94
C LEU A 284 -16.61 -6.45 4.30
N GLY A 285 -15.80 -7.50 4.46
CA GLY A 285 -15.66 -8.24 5.71
C GLY A 285 -15.06 -7.42 6.84
N ALA A 286 -14.03 -6.60 6.55
CA ALA A 286 -13.40 -5.75 7.56
C ALA A 286 -14.39 -4.73 8.16
N LEU A 287 -15.14 -4.02 7.30
CA LEU A 287 -16.10 -2.98 7.72
C LEU A 287 -17.52 -3.50 8.01
N GLY A 288 -17.83 -4.75 7.67
CA GLY A 288 -19.12 -5.39 7.94
C GLY A 288 -20.27 -4.94 7.03
N TYR A 289 -19.99 -4.43 5.84
CA TYR A 289 -21.00 -4.04 4.85
C TYR A 289 -21.08 -5.04 3.71
N SER A 290 -22.22 -5.08 3.01
CA SER A 290 -22.35 -5.69 1.68
C SER A 290 -22.08 -4.66 0.58
N LEU A 291 -21.73 -5.12 -0.63
CA LEU A 291 -21.50 -4.23 -1.77
C LEU A 291 -22.74 -3.39 -2.11
N ALA A 292 -23.93 -3.99 -2.02
CA ALA A 292 -25.19 -3.31 -2.31
C ALA A 292 -25.47 -2.11 -1.36
N GLU A 293 -24.97 -2.16 -0.13
CA GLU A 293 -25.14 -1.08 0.85
C GLU A 293 -24.22 0.12 0.58
N ILE A 294 -23.06 -0.11 -0.02
CA ILE A 294 -22.02 0.92 -0.17
C ILE A 294 -21.85 1.42 -1.61
N LYS A 295 -22.20 0.62 -2.62
CA LYS A 295 -22.01 0.99 -4.03
C LYS A 295 -22.83 2.25 -4.37
N GLY A 296 -22.19 3.22 -5.03
CA GLY A 296 -22.78 4.51 -5.35
C GLY A 296 -22.92 5.47 -4.15
N LYS A 297 -22.50 5.07 -2.94
CA LYS A 297 -22.36 5.99 -1.80
C LYS A 297 -20.99 6.65 -1.82
N HIS A 298 -20.86 7.75 -1.10
CA HIS A 298 -19.60 8.47 -0.99
C HIS A 298 -18.72 7.90 0.14
N HIS A 299 -17.40 7.90 -0.04
CA HIS A 299 -16.40 7.43 0.93
C HIS A 299 -16.60 7.98 2.36
N SER A 300 -17.19 9.17 2.49
CA SER A 300 -17.45 9.83 3.77
C SER A 300 -18.30 9.02 4.74
N MET A 301 -19.05 8.01 4.27
CA MET A 301 -19.80 7.12 5.15
C MET A 301 -18.93 6.28 6.10
N PHE A 302 -17.65 6.08 5.76
CA PHE A 302 -16.70 5.33 6.58
C PHE A 302 -15.87 6.23 7.51
N VAL A 303 -16.10 7.54 7.49
CA VAL A 303 -15.27 8.54 8.17
C VAL A 303 -16.04 9.10 9.37
N GLU A 304 -15.33 9.35 10.47
CA GLU A 304 -15.93 9.92 11.67
C GLU A 304 -16.48 11.34 11.37
N PRO A 305 -17.64 11.75 11.91
CA PRO A 305 -18.27 13.03 11.54
C PRO A 305 -17.36 14.26 11.71
N SER A 306 -16.56 14.29 12.78
CA SER A 306 -15.59 15.37 13.06
C SER A 306 -14.50 15.49 11.99
N GLU A 307 -13.97 14.37 11.50
CA GLU A 307 -12.96 14.33 10.43
C GLU A 307 -13.60 14.68 9.08
N ARG A 308 -14.77 14.09 8.79
CA ARG A 308 -15.50 14.25 7.52
C ARG A 308 -15.77 15.72 7.19
N ASP A 309 -16.18 16.50 8.18
CA ASP A 309 -16.60 17.89 7.99
C ASP A 309 -15.40 18.87 8.05
N GLY A 310 -14.21 18.36 8.39
CA GLY A 310 -12.97 19.11 8.52
C GLY A 310 -12.29 19.46 7.19
N ASN A 311 -11.37 20.44 7.23
CA ASN A 311 -10.63 20.87 6.04
C ASN A 311 -9.67 19.80 5.51
N GLY A 312 -9.13 18.95 6.40
CA GLY A 312 -8.24 17.86 6.02
C GLY A 312 -8.90 16.85 5.07
N TYR A 313 -10.19 16.54 5.27
CA TYR A 313 -10.93 15.63 4.40
C TYR A 313 -11.17 16.20 2.99
N ARG A 314 -11.37 17.53 2.88
CA ARG A 314 -11.47 18.20 1.58
C ARG A 314 -10.13 18.21 0.83
N GLU A 315 -9.04 18.55 1.53
CA GLU A 315 -7.70 18.55 0.92
C GLU A 315 -7.26 17.13 0.53
N PHE A 316 -7.62 16.11 1.31
CA PHE A 316 -7.41 14.71 0.99
C PHE A 316 -7.91 14.36 -0.42
N TRP A 317 -9.16 14.67 -0.74
CA TRP A 317 -9.72 14.42 -2.08
C TRP A 317 -9.14 15.33 -3.15
N ALA A 318 -8.80 16.59 -2.82
CA ALA A 318 -8.14 17.50 -3.74
C ALA A 318 -6.74 16.98 -4.16
N ALA A 319 -5.97 16.41 -3.22
CA ALA A 319 -4.67 15.81 -3.48
C ALA A 319 -4.78 14.58 -4.40
N LEU A 320 -5.73 13.67 -4.12
CA LEU A 320 -6.01 12.53 -5.00
C LEU A 320 -6.41 12.97 -6.42
N ASN A 321 -7.19 14.04 -6.54
CA ASN A 321 -7.56 14.64 -7.84
C ASN A 321 -6.38 15.23 -8.61
N ARG A 322 -5.29 15.61 -7.93
CA ARG A 322 -4.02 16.01 -8.55
C ARG A 322 -3.09 14.83 -8.84
N GLY A 323 -3.53 13.60 -8.57
CA GLY A 323 -2.73 12.39 -8.77
C GLY A 323 -1.77 12.07 -7.62
N GLN A 324 -1.87 12.78 -6.50
CA GLN A 324 -1.02 12.55 -5.32
C GLN A 324 -1.60 11.40 -4.50
N TYR A 325 -0.88 10.29 -4.39
CA TYR A 325 -1.30 9.18 -3.55
C TYR A 325 -1.16 9.55 -2.06
N GLN A 326 -1.92 8.89 -1.21
CA GLN A 326 -1.81 9.07 0.23
C GLN A 326 -1.82 7.75 0.97
N ALA A 327 -0.91 7.57 1.93
CA ALA A 327 -0.82 6.37 2.75
C ALA A 327 -0.69 6.75 4.22
N ALA A 328 -1.54 6.16 5.07
CA ALA A 328 -1.51 6.33 6.52
C ALA A 328 -2.28 5.21 7.24
N GLU A 329 -2.21 5.21 8.56
CA GLU A 329 -3.16 4.51 9.42
C GLU A 329 -4.40 5.38 9.60
N TYR A 330 -5.59 4.80 9.42
CA TYR A 330 -6.86 5.51 9.51
C TYR A 330 -7.84 4.78 10.41
N LYS A 331 -8.55 5.53 11.24
CA LYS A 331 -9.77 5.07 11.90
C LYS A 331 -10.93 5.17 10.90
N ARG A 332 -11.71 4.09 10.76
CA ARG A 332 -12.92 4.04 9.93
C ARG A 332 -14.08 3.46 10.71
N ILE A 333 -15.28 3.87 10.32
CA ILE A 333 -16.53 3.45 10.93
C ILE A 333 -17.18 2.41 10.03
N GLY A 334 -17.23 1.18 10.52
CA GLY A 334 -17.94 0.06 9.95
C GLY A 334 -19.43 0.05 10.31
N LYS A 335 -20.14 -0.96 9.81
CA LYS A 335 -21.58 -1.13 10.05
C LYS A 335 -21.87 -1.21 11.54
N GLY A 336 -22.93 -0.54 11.97
CA GLY A 336 -23.34 -0.49 13.39
C GLY A 336 -22.41 0.35 14.27
N GLY A 337 -21.55 1.21 13.70
CA GLY A 337 -20.63 2.04 14.48
C GLY A 337 -19.33 1.34 14.88
N LYS A 338 -19.06 0.14 14.36
CA LYS A 338 -17.84 -0.62 14.63
C LYS A 338 -16.61 0.20 14.24
N GLU A 339 -15.71 0.46 15.17
CA GLU A 339 -14.42 1.08 14.85
C GLU A 339 -13.48 0.06 14.20
N VAL A 340 -12.87 0.45 13.09
CA VAL A 340 -11.92 -0.36 12.34
C VAL A 340 -10.71 0.49 12.02
N TYR A 341 -9.53 0.05 12.43
CA TYR A 341 -8.28 0.70 12.08
C TYR A 341 -7.68 0.01 10.87
N ILE A 342 -7.32 0.79 9.87
CA ILE A 342 -6.75 0.29 8.63
C ILE A 342 -5.43 0.98 8.32
N GLN A 343 -4.43 0.21 7.92
CA GLN A 343 -3.29 0.77 7.21
C GLN A 343 -3.64 0.77 5.73
N ALA A 344 -3.78 1.95 5.14
CA ALA A 344 -4.29 2.06 3.78
C ALA A 344 -3.47 3.01 2.91
N SER A 345 -3.43 2.70 1.61
CA SER A 345 -2.96 3.60 0.56
C SER A 345 -4.07 3.88 -0.44
N TYR A 346 -4.28 5.14 -0.79
CA TYR A 346 -5.23 5.61 -1.79
C TYR A 346 -4.44 6.04 -3.02
N ASN A 347 -4.62 5.33 -4.14
CA ASN A 347 -3.77 5.43 -5.32
C ASN A 347 -4.61 5.88 -6.53
N PRO A 348 -4.46 7.12 -6.99
CA PRO A 348 -5.07 7.58 -8.23
C PRO A 348 -4.54 6.78 -9.44
N ILE A 349 -5.45 6.30 -10.29
CA ILE A 349 -5.13 5.60 -11.54
C ILE A 349 -5.24 6.60 -12.69
N MET A 350 -4.17 6.66 -13.49
CA MET A 350 -4.06 7.57 -14.63
C MET A 350 -4.63 6.94 -15.90
N ASP A 351 -5.23 7.75 -16.76
CA ASP A 351 -5.59 7.38 -18.13
C ASP A 351 -4.37 7.43 -19.07
N LEU A 352 -4.59 7.14 -20.36
CA LEU A 352 -3.53 7.16 -21.38
C LEU A 352 -2.90 8.55 -21.60
N ASN A 353 -3.54 9.62 -21.13
CA ASN A 353 -3.03 11.00 -21.20
C ASN A 353 -2.39 11.46 -19.88
N GLY A 354 -2.27 10.57 -18.89
CA GLY A 354 -1.70 10.88 -17.58
C GLY A 354 -2.67 11.58 -16.62
N LYS A 355 -3.96 11.66 -16.93
CA LYS A 355 -4.97 12.29 -16.07
C LYS A 355 -5.57 11.28 -15.09
N PRO A 356 -5.68 11.58 -13.79
CA PRO A 356 -6.41 10.72 -12.84
C PRO A 356 -7.88 10.52 -13.25
N PHE A 357 -8.36 9.28 -13.27
CA PHE A 357 -9.77 8.98 -13.61
C PHE A 357 -10.50 8.10 -12.59
N LYS A 358 -9.78 7.41 -11.71
CA LYS A 358 -10.34 6.71 -10.54
C LYS A 358 -9.32 6.60 -9.43
N VAL A 359 -9.75 6.25 -8.22
CA VAL A 359 -8.87 5.97 -7.08
C VAL A 359 -9.05 4.52 -6.66
N VAL A 360 -7.94 3.77 -6.55
CA VAL A 360 -7.94 2.42 -5.96
C VAL A 360 -7.27 2.48 -4.60
N LYS A 361 -7.99 2.02 -3.58
CA LYS A 361 -7.48 1.94 -2.22
C LYS A 361 -7.14 0.49 -1.89
N TYR A 362 -5.92 0.28 -1.40
CA TYR A 362 -5.49 -0.96 -0.77
C TYR A 362 -5.42 -0.75 0.73
N ALA A 363 -5.97 -1.67 1.51
CA ALA A 363 -6.02 -1.59 2.96
C ALA A 363 -5.75 -2.93 3.62
N THR A 364 -5.14 -2.87 4.79
CA THR A 364 -4.99 -3.99 5.72
C THR A 364 -5.71 -3.62 7.01
N ASP A 365 -6.58 -4.50 7.52
CA ASP A 365 -7.19 -4.33 8.83
C ASP A 365 -6.13 -4.54 9.91
N VAL A 366 -5.82 -3.46 10.62
CA VAL A 366 -4.83 -3.43 11.72
C VAL A 366 -5.51 -3.18 13.08
N THR A 367 -6.83 -3.37 13.16
CA THR A 367 -7.62 -3.09 14.38
C THR A 367 -7.07 -3.81 15.59
N LYS A 368 -6.70 -5.09 15.47
CA LYS A 368 -6.13 -5.86 16.58
C LYS A 368 -4.79 -5.25 17.05
N GLN A 369 -3.91 -4.91 16.13
CA GLN A 369 -2.60 -4.33 16.45
C GLN A 369 -2.76 -2.98 17.14
N VAL A 370 -3.64 -2.12 16.63
CA VAL A 370 -3.89 -0.80 17.22
C VAL A 370 -4.50 -0.92 18.62
N LEU A 371 -5.49 -1.79 18.82
CA LEU A 371 -6.10 -2.00 20.13
C LEU A 371 -5.11 -2.58 21.15
N VAL A 372 -4.23 -3.49 20.73
CA VAL A 372 -3.14 -4.01 21.59
C VAL A 372 -2.17 -2.89 21.94
N ARG A 373 -1.75 -2.08 20.97
CA ARG A 373 -0.86 -0.93 21.21
C ARG A 373 -1.46 0.06 22.22
N MET A 374 -2.72 0.46 22.02
CA MET A 374 -3.45 1.34 22.94
C MET A 374 -3.63 0.72 24.34
N GLY A 375 -3.88 -0.59 24.40
CA GLY A 375 -3.96 -1.34 25.66
C GLY A 375 -2.64 -1.30 26.43
N ASN A 376 -1.53 -1.57 25.74
CA ASN A 376 -0.19 -1.54 26.33
C ASN A 376 0.18 -0.14 26.84
N GLU A 377 -0.12 0.93 26.09
CA GLU A 377 0.10 2.32 26.54
C GLU A 377 -0.68 2.64 27.82
N ARG A 378 -1.95 2.21 27.89
CA ARG A 378 -2.78 2.40 29.09
C ARG A 378 -2.22 1.64 30.30
N VAL A 379 -1.81 0.38 30.10
CA VAL A 379 -1.21 -0.43 31.16
C VAL A 379 0.10 0.20 31.65
N ARG A 380 0.93 0.72 30.74
CA ARG A 380 2.17 1.42 31.10
C ARG A 380 1.91 2.65 31.96
N GLY A 381 0.96 3.51 31.56
CA GLY A 381 0.58 4.69 32.36
C GLY A 381 0.04 4.33 33.75
N MET A 382 -0.70 3.23 33.85
CA MET A 382 -1.18 2.71 35.15
C MET A 382 -0.02 2.20 36.01
N MET A 383 0.97 1.49 35.44
CA MET A 383 2.17 1.04 36.15
C MET A 383 3.01 2.21 36.66
N GLU A 384 3.22 3.25 35.82
CA GLU A 384 3.91 4.48 36.21
C GLU A 384 3.22 5.15 37.41
N SER A 385 1.88 5.21 37.41
CA SER A 385 1.10 5.76 38.52
C SER A 385 1.22 4.93 39.82
N VAL A 386 1.21 3.60 39.73
CA VAL A 386 1.36 2.72 40.91
C VAL A 386 2.78 2.78 41.47
N ALA A 387 3.80 2.87 40.61
CA ALA A 387 5.19 3.03 41.03
C ALA A 387 5.38 4.35 41.79
N ALA A 388 4.87 5.47 41.26
CA ALA A 388 4.91 6.77 41.93
C ALA A 388 4.17 6.72 43.29
N GLY A 389 2.98 6.13 43.34
CA GLY A 389 2.25 5.96 44.59
C GLY A 389 2.98 5.07 45.60
N SER A 390 3.73 4.06 45.14
CA SER A 390 4.54 3.21 46.01
C SER A 390 5.74 3.96 46.59
N GLU A 391 6.40 4.82 45.81
CA GLU A 391 7.49 5.67 46.30
C GLU A 391 7.01 6.67 47.35
N GLU A 392 5.85 7.30 47.12
CA GLU A 392 5.21 8.22 48.07
C GLU A 392 4.81 7.50 49.37
N LEU A 393 4.19 6.32 49.27
CA LEU A 393 3.88 5.49 50.43
C LEU A 393 5.13 5.10 51.22
N ASN A 394 6.23 4.77 50.55
CA ASN A 394 7.49 4.44 51.21
C ASN A 394 8.05 5.63 52.01
N ALA A 395 7.92 6.85 51.48
CA ALA A 395 8.27 8.05 52.21
C ALA A 395 7.38 8.25 53.44
N SER A 396 6.05 8.12 53.30
CA SER A 396 5.11 8.21 54.42
C SER A 396 5.37 7.14 55.50
N VAL A 397 5.68 5.91 55.11
CA VAL A 397 6.04 4.81 56.03
C VAL A 397 7.27 5.16 56.87
N ARG A 398 8.30 5.77 56.26
CA ARG A 398 9.49 6.24 56.99
C ARG A 398 9.15 7.35 57.99
N GLU A 399 8.37 8.34 57.57
CA GLU A 399 7.95 9.43 58.45
C GLU A 399 7.13 8.93 59.64
N ILE A 400 6.19 8.01 59.40
CA ILE A 400 5.40 7.40 60.47
C ILE A 400 6.32 6.59 61.40
N SER A 401 7.26 5.80 60.88
CA SER A 401 8.21 5.03 61.69
C SER A 401 9.05 5.92 62.61
N GLU A 402 9.52 7.06 62.11
CA GLU A 402 10.24 8.07 62.91
C GLU A 402 9.33 8.68 63.99
N ALA A 403 8.08 9.02 63.64
CA ALA A 403 7.09 9.54 64.57
C ALA A 403 6.71 8.51 65.66
N MET A 404 6.66 7.22 65.33
CA MET A 404 6.41 6.14 66.30
C MET A 404 7.56 5.99 67.28
N THR A 405 8.80 6.06 66.79
CA THR A 405 10.00 6.03 67.65
C THR A 405 9.97 7.19 68.65
N LYS A 406 9.69 8.41 68.16
CA LYS A 406 9.59 9.60 69.01
C LYS A 406 8.41 9.52 69.99
N SER A 407 7.28 8.97 69.58
CA SER A 407 6.11 8.74 70.44
C SER A 407 6.43 7.75 71.57
N ARG A 408 7.17 6.68 71.26
CA ARG A 408 7.65 5.70 72.25
C ARG A 408 8.53 6.37 73.30
N ASP A 409 9.53 7.12 72.86
CA ASP A 409 10.48 7.79 73.76
C ASP A 409 9.76 8.84 74.64
N THR A 410 8.78 9.54 74.07
CA THR A 410 7.93 10.49 74.82
C THR A 410 7.07 9.78 75.86
N ALA A 411 6.45 8.65 75.52
CA ALA A 411 5.68 7.84 76.46
C ALA A 411 6.56 7.32 77.61
N MET A 412 7.76 6.81 77.30
CA MET A 412 8.74 6.37 78.31
C MET A 412 9.13 7.52 79.25
N SER A 413 9.47 8.69 78.70
CA SER A 413 9.79 9.86 79.52
C SER A 413 8.62 10.31 80.40
N ALA A 414 7.38 10.19 79.92
CA ALA A 414 6.19 10.49 80.70
C ALA A 414 5.99 9.50 81.87
N VAL A 415 6.28 8.21 81.66
CA VAL A 415 6.30 7.21 82.74
C VAL A 415 7.27 7.62 83.84
N ASP A 416 8.49 8.03 83.48
CA ASP A 416 9.51 8.46 84.44
C ASP A 416 9.07 9.72 85.21
N GLN A 417 8.44 10.69 84.54
CA GLN A 417 7.91 11.88 85.21
C GLN A 417 6.75 11.57 86.16
N VAL A 418 5.84 10.67 85.78
CA VAL A 418 4.76 10.23 86.65
C VAL A 418 5.31 9.50 87.87
N ALA A 419 6.33 8.65 87.71
CA ALA A 419 6.99 7.98 88.83
C ALA A 419 7.66 8.98 89.79
N ALA A 420 8.31 10.03 89.26
CA ALA A 420 8.90 11.08 90.08
C ALA A 420 7.84 11.91 90.83
N ALA A 421 6.72 12.23 90.18
CA ALA A 421 5.60 12.95 90.79
C ALA A 421 4.92 12.11 91.88
N ASP A 422 4.76 10.81 91.66
CA ASP A 422 4.19 9.85 92.62
C ASP A 422 5.06 9.77 93.89
N ALA A 423 6.38 9.67 93.72
CA ALA A 423 7.32 9.73 94.84
C ALA A 423 7.27 11.06 95.62
N GLN A 424 7.06 12.19 94.94
CA GLN A 424 6.90 13.49 95.60
C GLN A 424 5.57 13.60 96.36
N ALA A 425 4.48 13.07 95.80
CA ALA A 425 3.18 13.01 96.47
C ALA A 425 3.24 12.13 97.72
N GLN A 426 3.93 10.98 97.65
CA GLN A 426 4.13 10.11 98.81
C GLN A 426 4.95 10.79 99.92
N ARG A 427 6.01 11.53 99.57
CA ARG A 427 6.76 12.36 100.54
C ARG A 427 5.90 13.44 101.19
N LEU A 428 4.97 14.04 100.44
CA LEU A 428 4.01 15.02 101.00
C LEU A 428 3.08 14.36 102.02
N THR A 429 2.57 13.17 101.73
CA THR A 429 1.75 12.39 102.69
C THR A 429 2.54 12.05 103.95
N GLU A 430 3.79 11.61 103.83
CA GLU A 430 4.67 11.35 104.97
C GLU A 430 4.93 12.62 105.81
N ALA A 431 5.20 13.75 105.16
CA ALA A 431 5.39 15.03 105.82
C ALA A 431 4.13 15.51 106.56
N ALA A 432 2.95 15.36 105.94
CA ALA A 432 1.67 15.70 106.54
C ALA A 432 1.36 14.81 107.76
N LEU A 433 1.66 13.50 107.70
CA LEU A 433 1.54 12.59 108.84
C LEU A 433 2.48 12.98 110.00
N ALA A 434 3.74 13.32 109.70
CA ALA A 434 4.68 13.80 110.70
C ALA A 434 4.21 15.11 111.35
N MET A 435 3.68 16.05 110.56
CA MET A 435 3.11 17.30 111.06
C MET A 435 1.87 17.05 111.93
N SER A 436 1.03 16.07 111.58
CA SER A 436 -0.14 15.70 112.39
C SER A 436 0.27 15.26 113.79
N GLY A 437 1.34 14.45 113.91
CA GLY A 437 1.90 14.06 115.21
C GLY A 437 2.46 15.24 116.01
N ILE A 438 3.07 16.24 115.36
CA ILE A 438 3.52 17.47 116.02
C ILE A 438 2.32 18.28 116.54
N VAL A 439 1.27 18.43 115.73
CA VAL A 439 0.04 19.15 116.14
C VAL A 439 -0.63 18.46 117.32
N GLU A 440 -0.69 17.13 117.34
CA GLU A 440 -1.22 16.36 118.48
C GLU A 440 -0.40 16.61 119.75
N LEU A 441 0.94 16.59 119.65
CA LEU A 441 1.83 16.92 120.76
C LEU A 441 1.59 18.34 121.28
N ILE A 442 1.46 19.34 120.41
CA ILE A 442 1.18 20.72 120.81
C ILE A 442 -0.20 20.82 121.46
N ASN A 443 -1.21 20.14 120.94
CA ASN A 443 -2.54 20.09 121.55
C ASN A 443 -2.49 19.51 122.97
N ASN A 444 -1.70 18.45 123.20
CA ASN A 444 -1.48 17.87 124.52
C ASN A 444 -0.77 18.86 125.47
N ILE A 445 0.30 19.51 125.02
CA ILE A 445 1.04 20.53 125.80
C ILE A 445 0.11 21.69 126.16
N THR A 446 -0.67 22.17 125.20
CA THR A 446 -1.61 23.27 125.40
C THR A 446 -2.71 22.90 126.39
N GLY A 447 -3.19 21.66 126.34
CA GLY A 447 -4.10 21.10 127.34
C GLY A 447 -3.49 21.11 128.75
N GLN A 448 -2.22 20.70 128.89
CA GLN A 448 -1.49 20.76 130.16
C GLN A 448 -1.29 22.20 130.65
N ILE A 449 -0.91 23.13 129.77
CA ILE A 449 -0.75 24.56 130.11
C ILE A 449 -2.09 25.13 130.59
N ASN A 450 -3.20 24.81 129.93
CA ASN A 450 -4.52 25.26 130.33
C ASN A 450 -4.93 24.69 131.71
N LEU A 451 -4.59 23.43 132.01
CA LEU A 451 -4.79 22.84 133.34
C LEU A 451 -3.89 23.47 134.41
N LEU A 452 -2.63 23.76 134.11
CA LEU A 452 -1.71 24.47 135.01
C LEU A 452 -2.21 25.89 135.29
N ALA A 453 -2.67 26.60 134.26
CA ALA A 453 -3.26 27.93 134.38
C ALA A 453 -4.56 27.90 135.20
N LEU A 454 -5.38 26.85 135.06
CA LEU A 454 -6.55 26.63 135.90
C LEU A 454 -6.17 26.41 137.37
N ASN A 455 -5.17 25.55 137.64
CA ASN A 455 -4.67 25.32 139.00
C ASN A 455 -4.10 26.61 139.62
N ALA A 456 -3.34 27.40 138.84
CA ALA A 456 -2.82 28.69 139.26
C ALA A 456 -3.95 29.70 139.53
N THR A 457 -5.03 29.67 138.73
CA THR A 457 -6.22 30.50 138.95
C THR A 457 -6.90 30.13 140.27
N ILE A 458 -7.05 28.84 140.57
CA ILE A 458 -7.62 28.34 141.83
C ILE A 458 -6.76 28.77 143.03
N GLU A 459 -5.44 28.60 142.96
CA GLU A 459 -4.53 28.97 144.05
C GLU A 459 -4.49 30.50 144.25
N SER A 460 -4.56 31.28 143.16
CA SER A 460 -4.68 32.74 143.23
C SER A 460 -5.97 33.20 143.92
N ALA A 461 -7.08 32.49 143.70
CA ALA A 461 -8.36 32.76 144.36
C ALA A 461 -8.31 32.39 145.86
N ARG A 462 -7.53 31.36 146.22
CA ARG A 462 -7.33 30.91 147.60
C ARG A 462 -6.46 31.87 148.43
N ALA A 463 -5.54 32.59 147.78
CA ALA A 463 -4.63 33.55 148.41
C ALA A 463 -5.24 34.95 148.71
N GLY A 464 -6.50 35.21 148.34
CA GLY A 464 -7.20 36.46 148.67
C GLY A 464 -6.58 37.72 148.04
N GLU A 465 -6.47 38.83 148.80
CA GLU A 465 -5.93 40.12 148.29
C GLU A 465 -4.46 40.02 147.82
N ALA A 466 -3.66 39.11 148.40
CA ALA A 466 -2.27 38.89 148.00
C ALA A 466 -2.10 38.17 146.65
N GLY A 467 -3.16 37.51 146.14
CA GLY A 467 -3.15 36.72 144.91
C GLY A 467 -3.54 37.47 143.62
N ARG A 468 -3.97 38.74 143.71
CA ARG A 468 -4.53 39.49 142.55
C ARG A 468 -3.60 39.57 141.34
N GLY A 469 -2.30 39.82 141.54
CA GLY A 469 -1.32 39.86 140.45
C GLY A 469 -1.13 38.49 139.77
N PHE A 470 -1.12 37.41 140.56
CA PHE A 470 -1.05 36.04 140.06
C PHE A 470 -2.31 35.62 139.30
N ALA A 471 -3.49 36.09 139.72
CA ALA A 471 -4.75 35.80 139.04
C ALA A 471 -4.79 36.35 137.60
N VAL A 472 -4.24 37.56 137.38
CA VAL A 472 -4.12 38.17 136.04
C VAL A 472 -3.21 37.33 135.15
N VAL A 473 -2.02 36.95 135.65
CA VAL A 473 -1.07 36.11 134.89
C VAL A 473 -1.69 34.73 134.58
N ALA A 474 -2.38 34.10 135.53
CA ALA A 474 -3.03 32.82 135.32
C ALA A 474 -4.15 32.89 134.28
N SER A 475 -4.96 33.96 134.29
CA SER A 475 -5.97 34.22 133.26
C SER A 475 -5.36 34.47 131.88
N GLU A 476 -4.24 35.20 131.81
CA GLU A 476 -3.52 35.46 130.57
C GLU A 476 -2.93 34.17 129.99
N VAL A 477 -2.28 33.34 130.81
CA VAL A 477 -1.75 32.02 130.39
C VAL A 477 -2.89 31.10 129.92
N LYS A 478 -4.05 31.12 130.59
CA LYS A 478 -5.23 30.37 130.19
C LYS A 478 -5.78 30.85 128.83
N SER A 479 -5.81 32.16 128.61
CA SER A 479 -6.22 32.77 127.34
C SER A 479 -5.26 32.35 126.21
N LEU A 480 -3.94 32.49 126.41
CA LEU A 480 -2.93 32.06 125.44
C LEU A 480 -3.02 30.57 125.14
N ALA A 481 -3.25 29.71 126.14
CA ALA A 481 -3.44 28.29 125.92
C ALA A 481 -4.69 28.01 125.05
N ASN A 482 -5.81 28.69 125.31
CA ASN A 482 -7.00 28.53 124.46
C ASN A 482 -6.77 29.02 123.02
N GLN A 483 -6.05 30.14 122.84
CA GLN A 483 -5.68 30.64 121.51
C GLN A 483 -4.73 29.67 120.77
N ALA A 484 -3.73 29.13 121.48
CA ALA A 484 -2.82 28.12 120.94
C ALA A 484 -3.58 26.87 120.50
N LYS A 485 -4.55 26.41 121.31
CA LYS A 485 -5.40 25.26 120.98
C LYS A 485 -6.23 25.49 119.72
N GLN A 486 -6.86 26.65 119.61
CA GLN A 486 -7.64 27.01 118.42
C GLN A 486 -6.74 27.07 117.16
N ALA A 487 -5.53 27.60 117.30
CA ALA A 487 -4.56 27.63 116.21
C ALA A 487 -4.12 26.23 115.79
N THR A 488 -3.84 25.33 116.75
CA THR A 488 -3.45 23.94 116.46
C THR A 488 -4.58 23.10 115.89
N ASP A 489 -5.82 23.28 116.35
CA ASP A 489 -7.00 22.64 115.76
C ASP A 489 -7.17 23.08 114.29
N LYS A 490 -6.95 24.37 113.99
CA LYS A 490 -6.97 24.87 112.60
C LYS A 490 -5.84 24.27 111.76
N ILE A 491 -4.61 24.20 112.29
CA ILE A 491 -3.48 23.55 111.58
C ILE A 491 -3.79 22.07 111.33
N GLY A 492 -4.42 21.38 112.29
CA GLY A 492 -4.85 19.99 112.14
C GLY A 492 -5.84 19.81 110.98
N ALA A 493 -6.81 20.71 110.84
CA ALA A 493 -7.74 20.71 109.73
C ALA A 493 -7.05 20.95 108.36
N GLU A 494 -6.10 21.88 108.30
CA GLU A 494 -5.30 22.15 107.09
C GLU A 494 -4.44 20.93 106.69
N ILE A 495 -3.83 20.23 107.66
CA ILE A 495 -3.08 18.99 107.41
C ILE A 495 -4.01 17.88 106.88
N GLY A 496 -5.22 17.76 107.43
CA GLY A 496 -6.22 16.82 106.93
C GLY A 496 -6.62 17.10 105.48
N SER A 497 -6.82 18.38 105.14
CA SER A 497 -7.06 18.83 103.76
C SER A 497 -5.89 18.49 102.83
N LEU A 498 -4.65 18.76 103.26
CA LEU A 498 -3.43 18.42 102.51
C LEU A 498 -3.29 16.92 102.24
N ASN A 499 -3.64 16.07 103.21
CA ASN A 499 -3.66 14.62 103.02
C ASN A 499 -4.72 14.18 102.01
N GLY A 500 -5.92 14.77 102.05
CA GLY A 500 -6.97 14.54 101.07
C GLY A 500 -6.51 14.89 99.65
N ILE A 501 -5.97 16.10 99.47
CA ILE A 501 -5.42 16.56 98.18
C ILE A 501 -4.29 15.64 97.69
N SER A 502 -3.40 15.20 98.58
CA SER A 502 -2.31 14.29 98.22
C SER A 502 -2.83 12.92 97.76
N GLY A 503 -3.88 12.40 98.39
CA GLY A 503 -4.55 11.16 97.97
C GLY A 503 -5.22 11.28 96.60
N ASP A 504 -5.87 12.41 96.32
CA ASP A 504 -6.44 12.71 95.01
C ASP A 504 -5.35 12.78 93.93
N VAL A 505 -4.20 13.39 94.23
CA VAL A 505 -3.03 13.45 93.34
C VAL A 505 -2.50 12.05 93.03
N VAL A 506 -2.32 11.19 94.03
CA VAL A 506 -1.87 9.79 93.81
C VAL A 506 -2.85 9.02 92.92
N THR A 507 -4.16 9.19 93.14
CA THR A 507 -5.19 8.54 92.33
C THR A 507 -5.17 9.04 90.87
N ALA A 508 -4.97 10.34 90.67
CA ALA A 508 -4.82 10.93 89.35
C ALA A 508 -3.55 10.42 88.63
N LEU A 509 -2.41 10.35 89.34
CA LEU A 509 -1.15 9.82 88.80
C LEU A 509 -1.26 8.35 88.40
N ALA A 510 -1.95 7.51 89.16
CA ALA A 510 -2.21 6.12 88.81
C ALA A 510 -3.04 5.99 87.52
N SER A 511 -4.03 6.86 87.34
CA SER A 511 -4.85 6.92 86.12
C SER A 511 -4.02 7.38 84.91
N ILE A 512 -3.18 8.41 85.08
CA ILE A 512 -2.26 8.90 84.04
C ILE A 512 -1.26 7.80 83.65
N LYS A 513 -0.70 7.08 84.62
CA LYS A 513 0.21 5.95 84.37
C LYS A 513 -0.43 4.87 83.50
N THR A 514 -1.69 4.52 83.80
CA THR A 514 -2.45 3.54 83.02
C THR A 514 -2.69 4.04 81.58
N ALA A 515 -3.06 5.32 81.42
CA ALA A 515 -3.25 5.92 80.10
C ALA A 515 -1.95 5.92 79.26
N ILE A 516 -0.81 6.24 79.88
CA ILE A 516 0.50 6.21 79.19
C ILE A 516 0.88 4.78 78.78
N ASN A 517 0.62 3.77 79.62
CA ASN A 517 0.87 2.38 79.25
C ASN A 517 0.06 1.95 78.02
N ASN A 518 -1.22 2.33 77.95
CA ASN A 518 -2.05 2.08 76.76
C ASN A 518 -1.49 2.77 75.51
N VAL A 519 -1.00 4.01 75.65
CA VAL A 519 -0.33 4.73 74.54
C VAL A 519 0.92 3.96 74.09
N SER A 520 1.73 3.44 75.02
CA SER A 520 2.92 2.64 74.67
C SER A 520 2.56 1.35 73.92
N GLU A 521 1.44 0.72 74.28
CA GLU A 521 0.93 -0.47 73.58
C GLU A 521 0.46 -0.12 72.15
N TYR A 522 -0.31 0.95 71.98
CA TYR A 522 -0.72 1.44 70.65
C TYR A 522 0.48 1.83 69.79
N VAL A 523 1.52 2.40 70.41
CA VAL A 523 2.76 2.75 69.71
C VAL A 523 3.46 1.49 69.18
N THR A 524 3.53 0.45 70.00
CA THR A 524 4.15 -0.82 69.61
C THR A 524 3.35 -1.52 68.50
N SER A 525 2.02 -1.54 68.61
CA SER A 525 1.15 -2.14 67.60
C SER A 525 1.22 -1.39 66.26
N THR A 526 1.26 -0.06 66.30
CA THR A 526 1.38 0.75 65.07
C THR A 526 2.74 0.58 64.42
N ALA A 527 3.82 0.51 65.21
CA ALA A 527 5.15 0.25 64.68
C ALA A 527 5.25 -1.11 63.95
N ALA A 528 4.66 -2.17 64.51
CA ALA A 528 4.61 -3.47 63.85
C ALA A 528 3.84 -3.43 62.51
N ALA A 529 2.70 -2.74 62.47
CA ALA A 529 1.93 -2.58 61.23
C ALA A 529 2.71 -1.77 60.16
N ILE A 530 3.52 -0.79 60.58
CA ILE A 530 4.36 0.01 59.69
C ILE A 530 5.52 -0.80 59.11
N GLU A 531 6.13 -1.72 59.87
CA GLU A 531 7.13 -2.65 59.34
C GLU A 531 6.54 -3.58 58.25
N GLU A 532 5.32 -4.08 58.47
CA GLU A 532 4.60 -4.89 57.50
C GLU A 532 4.28 -4.08 56.23
N GLN A 533 3.76 -2.85 56.40
CA GLN A 533 3.52 -1.94 55.27
C GLN A 533 4.79 -1.64 54.48
N SER A 534 5.93 -1.41 55.15
CA SER A 534 7.21 -1.17 54.47
C SER A 534 7.61 -2.34 53.57
N THR A 535 7.38 -3.57 54.02
CA THR A 535 7.68 -4.78 53.24
C THR A 535 6.81 -4.84 51.99
N VAL A 536 5.49 -4.66 52.14
CA VAL A 536 4.53 -4.69 51.02
C VAL A 536 4.80 -3.58 50.01
N THR A 537 5.11 -2.37 50.47
CA THR A 537 5.40 -1.23 49.58
C THR A 537 6.69 -1.44 48.78
N ASN A 538 7.73 -2.02 49.39
CA ASN A 538 8.96 -2.38 48.67
C ASN A 538 8.74 -3.49 47.63
N GLU A 539 7.95 -4.51 47.96
CA GLU A 539 7.56 -5.56 47.00
C GLU A 539 6.75 -5.00 45.84
N MET A 540 5.85 -4.05 46.10
CA MET A 540 5.05 -3.39 45.06
C MET A 540 5.93 -2.58 44.11
N SER A 541 6.87 -1.79 44.64
CA SER A 541 7.83 -1.02 43.83
C SER A 541 8.68 -1.94 42.94
N THR A 542 9.23 -3.02 43.51
CA THR A 542 10.04 -4.00 42.77
C THR A 542 9.21 -4.71 41.69
N SER A 543 7.98 -5.09 42.01
CA SER A 543 7.05 -5.75 41.08
C SER A 543 6.68 -4.84 39.91
N MET A 544 6.45 -3.54 40.16
CA MET A 544 6.17 -2.55 39.12
C MET A 544 7.39 -2.32 38.22
N GLN A 545 8.60 -2.24 38.78
CA GLN A 545 9.82 -2.12 37.98
C GLN A 545 10.01 -3.33 37.05
N ARG A 546 9.79 -4.56 37.55
CA ARG A 546 9.85 -5.76 36.73
C ARG A 546 8.79 -5.76 35.64
N ALA A 547 7.55 -5.41 35.98
CA ALA A 547 6.45 -5.36 35.02
C ALA A 547 6.69 -4.30 33.92
N ALA A 548 7.25 -3.14 34.28
CA ALA A 548 7.65 -2.11 33.32
C ALA A 548 8.78 -2.59 32.39
N ALA A 549 9.77 -3.31 32.91
CA ALA A 549 10.85 -3.89 32.12
C ALA A 549 10.34 -4.96 31.14
N GLU A 550 9.44 -5.84 31.59
CA GLU A 550 8.77 -6.84 30.74
C GLU A 550 7.94 -6.18 29.64
N ALA A 551 7.15 -5.15 29.98
CA ALA A 551 6.36 -4.40 29.00
C ALA A 551 7.25 -3.71 27.95
N ALA A 552 8.39 -3.15 28.35
CA ALA A 552 9.36 -2.56 27.43
C ALA A 552 10.01 -3.60 26.51
N ALA A 553 10.35 -4.78 27.04
CA ALA A 553 10.89 -5.88 26.24
C ALA A 553 9.87 -6.39 25.21
N MET A 554 8.60 -6.52 25.60
CA MET A 554 7.52 -6.89 24.68
C MET A 554 7.35 -5.87 23.56
N ALA A 555 7.37 -4.57 23.87
CA ALA A 555 7.27 -3.50 22.88
C ALA A 555 8.45 -3.47 21.89
N ALA A 556 9.65 -3.89 22.31
CA ALA A 556 10.81 -4.00 21.42
C ALA A 556 10.76 -5.22 20.50
N SER A 557 9.93 -6.22 20.82
CA SER A 557 9.80 -7.48 20.08
C SER A 557 8.59 -7.55 19.13
N ALA A 558 7.71 -6.56 19.18
CA ALA A 558 6.51 -6.42 18.35
C ALA A 558 6.72 -5.34 17.27
#